data_AF-A0A9W8AJC5-F1
#
_entry.id   AF-A0A9W8AJC5-F1
#
_cell.length_a   1.000
_cell.length_b   1.000
_cell.length_c   1.000
_cell.angle_alpha   90.00
_cell.angle_beta   90.00
_cell.angle_gamma   90.00
#
_symmetry.space_group_name_H-M   'P 1'
#
loop_
_entity.id
_entity.type
_entity.pdbx_description
1 polymer ?
#
loop_
_entity_poly.entity_id
_entity_poly.type
_entity_poly.pdbx_seq_one_letter_code
_entity_poly.pdbx_strand_id
1 'polypeptide(L)'
;MDDQHLLLAFVQWLTSFPAVTKPVKDVADLCDGIALFELCHSVDAKRFKLLQTTDIGNNWVFRVNNLKKLYRMITCYYEDVLNQPVQRLDPIGVNAIAKDSDVGELLGLCKLVLFLAVQCEDNVRYVSPIQDMDPDGQRAIMILVEAVQKQLTEERPTAGDVDGMDSTRIDEERLLTLEAELKRLLTEKQTLESQYQSLRDENTDTVLRYDEVT
;
A
#
# COMPACT_ATOMS: atom_id res chain seq x y z
N MET A 1 7.05 -24.27 7.70
CA MET A 1 6.22 -24.24 6.48
C MET A 1 6.81 -23.20 5.57
N ASP A 2 6.87 -23.52 4.29
CA ASP A 2 7.22 -22.62 3.19
C ASP A 2 6.05 -21.67 2.87
N ASP A 3 6.38 -20.50 2.33
CA ASP A 3 5.40 -19.45 2.03
C ASP A 3 4.35 -19.90 1.00
N GLN A 4 4.73 -20.78 0.08
CA GLN A 4 3.84 -21.31 -0.94
C GLN A 4 2.78 -22.25 -0.35
N HIS A 5 3.16 -23.13 0.58
CA HIS A 5 2.20 -23.94 1.32
C HIS A 5 1.22 -23.10 2.16
N LEU A 6 1.73 -22.04 2.80
CA LEU A 6 0.89 -21.12 3.55
C LEU A 6 -0.13 -20.39 2.66
N LEU A 7 0.27 -19.96 1.47
CA LEU A 7 -0.65 -19.36 0.49
C LEU A 7 -1.69 -20.35 -0.01
N LEU A 8 -1.32 -21.61 -0.24
CA LEU A 8 -2.27 -22.65 -0.64
C LEU A 8 -3.33 -22.90 0.42
N ALA A 9 -2.94 -22.94 1.71
CA ALA A 9 -3.90 -23.03 2.81
C ALA A 9 -4.83 -21.81 2.87
N PHE A 10 -4.30 -20.61 2.64
CA PHE A 10 -5.12 -19.39 2.53
C PHE A 10 -6.09 -19.46 1.35
N VAL A 11 -5.67 -19.96 0.18
CA VAL A 11 -6.53 -20.14 -1.00
C VAL A 11 -7.65 -21.14 -0.70
N GLN A 12 -7.34 -22.27 -0.08
CA GLN A 12 -8.33 -23.26 0.34
C GLN A 12 -9.38 -22.63 1.27
N TRP A 13 -8.95 -21.88 2.28
CA TRP A 13 -9.84 -21.12 3.15
C TRP A 13 -10.68 -20.09 2.37
N LEU A 14 -10.07 -19.30 1.49
CA LEU A 14 -10.76 -18.29 0.68
C LEU A 14 -11.83 -18.92 -0.24
N THR A 15 -11.55 -20.09 -0.82
CA THR A 15 -12.47 -20.79 -1.73
C THR A 15 -13.70 -21.38 -1.03
N SER A 16 -13.69 -21.45 0.31
CA SER A 16 -14.86 -21.88 1.09
C SER A 16 -16.00 -20.85 1.08
N PHE A 17 -15.72 -19.59 0.70
CA PHE A 17 -16.69 -18.51 0.73
C PHE A 17 -17.42 -18.34 -0.62
N PRO A 18 -18.76 -18.36 -0.65
CA PRO A 18 -19.53 -18.17 -1.89
C PRO A 18 -19.54 -16.71 -2.39
N ALA A 19 -18.99 -15.77 -1.61
CA ALA A 19 -18.97 -14.35 -1.95
C ALA A 19 -17.86 -13.98 -2.95
N VAL A 20 -16.88 -14.86 -3.15
CA VAL A 20 -15.79 -14.66 -4.11
C VAL A 20 -16.29 -15.02 -5.50
N THR A 21 -16.50 -14.03 -6.36
CA THR A 21 -17.16 -14.23 -7.66
C THR A 21 -16.22 -14.85 -8.69
N LYS A 22 -14.91 -14.56 -8.58
CA LYS A 22 -13.87 -15.12 -9.44
C LYS A 22 -13.28 -16.37 -8.79
N PRO A 23 -13.37 -17.56 -9.41
CA PRO A 23 -12.77 -18.77 -8.84
C PRO A 23 -11.25 -18.62 -8.79
N VAL A 24 -10.70 -18.66 -7.58
CA VAL A 24 -9.25 -18.65 -7.31
C VAL A 24 -8.77 -20.10 -7.41
N LYS A 25 -7.97 -20.40 -8.44
CA LYS A 25 -7.41 -21.75 -8.65
C LYS A 25 -5.94 -21.81 -8.28
N ASP A 26 -5.24 -20.69 -8.42
CA ASP A 26 -3.83 -20.56 -8.13
C ASP A 26 -3.55 -19.27 -7.35
N VAL A 27 -2.39 -19.22 -6.71
CA VAL A 27 -1.84 -18.06 -6.02
C VAL A 27 -1.76 -16.85 -6.96
N ALA A 28 -1.48 -17.08 -8.24
CA ALA A 28 -1.43 -16.02 -9.26
C ALA A 28 -2.78 -15.29 -9.43
N ASP A 29 -3.91 -15.95 -9.17
CA ASP A 29 -5.24 -15.34 -9.28
C ASP A 29 -5.50 -14.30 -8.17
N LEU A 30 -4.70 -14.30 -7.10
CA LEU A 30 -4.77 -13.29 -6.03
C LEU A 30 -3.98 -12.01 -6.36
N CYS A 31 -3.08 -12.05 -7.35
CA CYS A 31 -2.20 -10.93 -7.69
C CYS A 31 -2.93 -9.72 -8.31
N ASP A 32 -4.20 -9.87 -8.71
CA ASP A 32 -5.04 -8.76 -9.15
C ASP A 32 -5.76 -8.03 -8.00
N GLY A 33 -5.75 -8.63 -6.81
CA GLY A 33 -6.38 -8.13 -5.59
C GLY A 33 -7.91 -8.19 -5.59
N ILE A 34 -8.57 -8.70 -6.64
CA ILE A 34 -10.03 -8.66 -6.77
C ILE A 34 -10.68 -9.59 -5.76
N ALA A 35 -10.24 -10.85 -5.68
CA ALA A 35 -10.78 -11.83 -4.75
C ALA A 35 -10.60 -11.41 -3.27
N LEU A 36 -9.43 -10.83 -2.94
CA LEU A 36 -9.16 -10.28 -1.61
C LEU A 36 -10.07 -9.10 -1.30
N PHE A 37 -10.35 -8.26 -2.30
CA PHE A 37 -11.25 -7.12 -2.14
C PHE A 37 -12.70 -7.56 -1.89
N GLU A 38 -13.18 -8.57 -2.62
CA GLU A 38 -14.51 -9.13 -2.45
C GLU A 38 -14.69 -9.74 -1.05
N LEU A 39 -13.66 -10.44 -0.55
CA LEU A 39 -13.65 -10.93 0.82
C LEU A 39 -13.71 -9.77 1.83
N CYS A 40 -12.87 -8.74 1.67
CA CYS A 40 -12.95 -7.57 2.55
C CYS A 40 -14.31 -6.87 2.48
N HIS A 41 -14.94 -6.83 1.30
CA HIS A 41 -16.31 -6.31 1.14
C HIS A 41 -17.34 -7.16 1.89
N SER A 42 -17.19 -8.48 1.91
CA SER A 42 -18.09 -9.34 2.70
C SER A 42 -17.89 -9.17 4.20
N VAL A 43 -16.69 -8.80 4.65
CA VAL A 43 -16.39 -8.49 6.07
C VAL A 43 -17.08 -7.19 6.47
N ASP A 44 -16.86 -6.11 5.72
CA ASP A 44 -17.50 -4.82 5.99
C ASP A 44 -17.74 -4.03 4.70
N ALA A 45 -18.96 -4.15 4.18
CA ALA A 45 -19.39 -3.45 2.98
C ALA A 45 -19.41 -1.91 3.12
N LYS A 46 -19.48 -1.37 4.35
CA LYS A 46 -19.48 0.08 4.58
C LYS A 46 -18.07 0.65 4.39
N ARG A 47 -17.06 -0.08 4.81
CA ARG A 47 -15.64 0.32 4.73
C ARG A 47 -15.00 -0.05 3.41
N PHE A 48 -15.27 -1.25 2.90
CA PHE A 48 -14.72 -1.74 1.65
C PHE A 48 -15.73 -1.59 0.52
N LYS A 49 -15.85 -0.40 -0.08
CA LYS A 49 -16.81 -0.20 -1.20
C LYS A 49 -16.31 -0.90 -2.47
N LEU A 50 -17.13 -1.79 -3.04
CA LEU A 50 -16.85 -2.50 -4.30
C LEU A 50 -16.33 -1.55 -5.39
N LEU A 51 -15.29 -1.99 -6.09
CA LEU A 51 -14.79 -1.28 -7.26
C LEU A 51 -15.79 -1.43 -8.41
N GLN A 52 -16.23 -0.32 -8.99
CA GLN A 52 -17.06 -0.33 -10.20
C GLN A 52 -16.31 -0.85 -11.44
N THR A 53 -14.99 -0.99 -11.35
CA THR A 53 -14.10 -1.44 -12.42
C THR A 53 -13.65 -2.88 -12.17
N THR A 54 -14.55 -3.83 -12.35
CA THR A 54 -14.30 -5.26 -12.10
C THR A 54 -13.60 -5.97 -13.26
N ASP A 55 -13.40 -5.31 -14.41
CA ASP A 55 -12.74 -5.92 -15.56
C ASP A 55 -11.95 -4.89 -16.38
N ILE A 56 -10.64 -4.82 -16.17
CA ILE A 56 -9.75 -4.02 -17.04
C ILE A 56 -8.62 -4.91 -17.62
N GLY A 57 -8.87 -6.22 -17.72
CA GLY A 57 -7.94 -7.17 -18.34
C GLY A 57 -6.58 -7.28 -17.63
N ASN A 58 -5.64 -7.94 -18.30
CA ASN A 58 -4.38 -8.42 -17.71
C ASN A 58 -3.28 -7.33 -17.56
N ASN A 59 -3.67 -6.05 -17.45
CA ASN A 59 -2.71 -4.95 -17.39
C ASN A 59 -2.27 -4.71 -15.94
N TRP A 60 -0.96 -4.91 -15.70
CA TRP A 60 -0.33 -4.80 -14.39
C TRP A 60 -0.55 -3.43 -13.72
N VAL A 61 -0.73 -2.35 -14.49
CA VAL A 61 -1.00 -1.01 -13.94
C VAL A 61 -2.33 -0.97 -13.20
N PHE A 62 -3.37 -1.63 -13.74
CA PHE A 62 -4.65 -1.74 -13.06
C PHE A 62 -4.56 -2.64 -11.83
N ARG A 63 -3.80 -3.75 -11.92
CA ARG A 63 -3.52 -4.59 -10.74
C ARG A 63 -2.87 -3.80 -9.61
N VAL A 64 -1.83 -3.00 -9.92
CA VAL A 64 -1.18 -2.11 -8.93
C VAL A 64 -2.18 -1.15 -8.31
N ASN A 65 -3.03 -0.50 -9.11
CA ASN A 65 -3.98 0.48 -8.61
C ASN A 65 -5.04 -0.17 -7.69
N ASN A 66 -5.52 -1.36 -8.07
CA ASN A 66 -6.44 -2.13 -7.25
C ASN A 66 -5.80 -2.53 -5.91
N LEU A 67 -4.59 -3.09 -5.95
CA LEU A 67 -3.86 -3.50 -4.76
C LEU A 67 -3.49 -2.32 -3.85
N LYS A 68 -3.08 -1.17 -4.40
CA LYS A 68 -2.85 0.06 -3.63
C LYS A 68 -4.10 0.52 -2.90
N LYS A 69 -5.25 0.50 -3.58
CA LYS A 69 -6.53 0.89 -2.99
C LYS A 69 -6.98 -0.11 -1.92
N LEU A 70 -6.85 -1.41 -2.18
CA LEU A 70 -7.13 -2.47 -1.23
C LEU A 70 -6.26 -2.30 0.03
N TYR A 71 -4.95 -2.22 -0.13
CA TYR A 71 -4.00 -2.07 0.97
C TYR A 71 -4.30 -0.84 1.82
N ARG A 72 -4.58 0.31 1.18
CA ARG A 72 -4.98 1.53 1.91
C ARG A 72 -6.25 1.33 2.74
N MET A 73 -7.27 0.64 2.22
CA MET A 73 -8.50 0.41 3.00
C MET A 73 -8.28 -0.59 4.12
N ILE A 74 -7.43 -1.61 3.91
CA ILE A 74 -7.01 -2.53 4.96
C ILE A 74 -6.32 -1.73 6.07
N THR A 75 -5.31 -0.92 5.77
CA THR A 75 -4.62 -0.13 6.81
C THR A 75 -5.58 0.81 7.55
N CYS A 76 -6.48 1.51 6.84
CA CYS A 76 -7.50 2.33 7.50
C CYS A 76 -8.45 1.50 8.38
N TYR A 77 -8.80 0.27 7.99
CA TYR A 77 -9.64 -0.61 8.82
C TYR A 77 -8.91 -1.04 10.10
N TYR A 78 -7.61 -1.33 10.02
CA TYR A 78 -6.79 -1.66 11.19
C TYR A 78 -6.74 -0.49 12.17
N GLU A 79 -6.53 0.74 11.70
CA GLU A 79 -6.49 1.93 12.56
C GLU A 79 -7.89 2.28 13.11
N ASP A 80 -8.89 2.42 12.24
CA ASP A 80 -10.19 3.00 12.61
C ASP A 80 -11.13 2.01 13.32
N VAL A 81 -11.04 0.71 12.99
CA VAL A 81 -11.99 -0.32 13.45
C VAL A 81 -11.32 -1.23 14.46
N LEU A 82 -10.15 -1.78 14.13
CA LEU A 82 -9.45 -2.70 15.02
C LEU A 82 -8.61 -1.98 16.09
N ASN A 83 -8.45 -0.65 15.99
CA ASN A 83 -7.60 0.17 16.86
C ASN A 83 -6.18 -0.38 16.99
N GLN A 84 -5.62 -0.88 15.90
CA GLN A 84 -4.29 -1.48 15.82
C GLN A 84 -3.29 -0.49 15.21
N PRO A 85 -2.04 -0.43 15.73
CA PRO A 85 -1.01 0.47 15.21
C PRO A 85 -0.43 -0.09 13.91
N VAL A 86 -0.90 0.41 12.76
CA VAL A 86 -0.42 -0.03 11.44
C VAL A 86 1.07 0.23 11.21
N GLN A 87 1.68 1.15 11.96
CA GLN A 87 3.11 1.44 11.93
C GLN A 87 3.96 0.25 12.39
N ARG A 88 3.37 -0.70 13.14
CA ARG A 88 4.05 -1.93 13.55
C ARG A 88 4.01 -3.03 12.48
N LEU A 89 3.08 -2.93 11.53
CA LEU A 89 2.97 -3.88 10.42
C LEU A 89 4.09 -3.66 9.41
N ASP A 90 4.55 -4.74 8.80
CA ASP A 90 5.53 -4.64 7.72
C ASP A 90 4.88 -4.02 6.46
N PRO A 91 5.56 -3.06 5.81
CA PRO A 91 5.01 -2.42 4.62
C PRO A 91 4.96 -3.42 3.46
N ILE A 92 3.83 -3.47 2.76
CA ILE A 92 3.64 -4.38 1.63
C ILE A 92 3.98 -3.70 0.29
N GLY A 93 4.92 -4.29 -0.43
CA GLY A 93 5.32 -3.95 -1.79
C GLY A 93 4.29 -4.34 -2.84
N VAL A 94 3.12 -3.66 -2.87
CA VAL A 94 2.04 -3.94 -3.84
C VAL A 94 2.44 -3.86 -5.32
N ASN A 95 3.53 -3.15 -5.64
CA ASN A 95 4.09 -3.15 -7.00
C ASN A 95 4.72 -4.50 -7.37
N ALA A 96 5.43 -5.15 -6.43
CA ALA A 96 6.08 -6.44 -6.64
C ALA A 96 5.03 -7.55 -6.81
N ILE A 97 3.94 -7.51 -6.03
CA ILE A 97 2.78 -8.41 -6.22
C ILE A 97 2.21 -8.26 -7.63
N ALA A 98 1.97 -7.02 -8.06
CA ALA A 98 1.29 -6.75 -9.32
C ALA A 98 2.14 -6.98 -10.57
N LYS A 99 3.47 -6.83 -10.49
CA LYS A 99 4.38 -6.96 -11.64
C LYS A 99 5.04 -8.32 -11.69
N ASP A 100 5.59 -8.74 -10.56
CA ASP A 100 6.50 -9.87 -10.45
C ASP A 100 5.82 -11.09 -9.79
N SER A 101 4.57 -10.94 -9.33
CA SER A 101 3.84 -11.96 -8.58
C SER A 101 4.64 -12.45 -7.37
N ASP A 102 5.26 -11.51 -6.66
CA ASP A 102 6.09 -11.79 -5.50
C ASP A 102 5.28 -12.52 -4.40
N VAL A 103 5.73 -13.72 -4.07
CA VAL A 103 5.07 -14.66 -3.15
C VAL A 103 5.09 -14.13 -1.72
N GLY A 104 6.20 -13.51 -1.29
CA GLY A 104 6.36 -13.01 0.07
C GLY A 104 5.44 -11.81 0.34
N GLU A 105 5.42 -10.86 -0.57
CA GLU A 105 4.57 -9.67 -0.50
C GLU A 105 3.09 -10.04 -0.60
N LEU A 106 2.73 -10.99 -1.48
CA LEU A 106 1.36 -11.49 -1.59
C LEU A 106 0.93 -12.20 -0.30
N LEU A 107 1.81 -13.03 0.28
CA LEU A 107 1.53 -13.68 1.55
C LEU A 107 1.36 -12.66 2.68
N GLY A 108 2.18 -11.60 2.70
CA GLY A 108 1.98 -10.46 3.60
C GLY A 108 0.59 -9.87 3.50
N LEU A 109 0.10 -9.66 2.28
CA LEU A 109 -1.24 -9.10 2.05
C LEU A 109 -2.35 -10.07 2.50
N CYS A 110 -2.22 -11.35 2.16
CA CYS A 110 -3.15 -12.40 2.58
C CYS A 110 -3.22 -12.53 4.10
N LYS A 111 -2.09 -12.44 4.80
CA LYS A 111 -2.02 -12.43 6.28
C LYS A 111 -2.86 -11.30 6.87
N LEU A 112 -2.72 -10.08 6.34
CA LEU A 112 -3.50 -8.93 6.83
C LEU A 112 -5.00 -9.11 6.58
N VAL A 113 -5.39 -9.65 5.42
CA VAL A 113 -6.80 -9.93 5.08
C VAL A 113 -7.39 -11.05 5.95
N LEU A 114 -6.62 -12.10 6.22
CA LEU A 114 -7.03 -13.18 7.11
C LEU A 114 -7.24 -12.65 8.53
N PHE A 115 -6.26 -11.93 9.06
CA PHE A 115 -6.31 -11.43 10.43
C PHE A 115 -7.48 -10.45 10.63
N LEU A 116 -7.75 -9.54 9.69
CA LEU A 116 -8.90 -8.64 9.81
C LEU A 116 -10.23 -9.39 9.74
N ALA A 117 -10.34 -10.45 8.94
CA ALA A 117 -11.55 -11.26 8.85
C ALA A 117 -11.80 -12.08 10.13
N VAL A 118 -10.75 -12.54 10.81
CA VAL A 118 -10.84 -13.24 12.10
C VAL A 118 -11.12 -12.29 13.27
N GLN A 119 -10.76 -11.01 13.15
CA GLN A 119 -10.97 -9.99 14.19
C GLN A 119 -12.24 -9.15 14.00
N CYS A 120 -13.01 -9.35 12.93
CA CYS A 120 -14.24 -8.60 12.72
C CYS A 120 -15.36 -9.02 13.69
N GLU A 121 -16.41 -8.20 13.81
CA GLU A 121 -17.54 -8.47 14.72
C GLU A 121 -18.27 -9.79 14.40
N ASP A 122 -18.42 -10.14 13.11
CA ASP A 122 -19.02 -11.41 12.64
C ASP A 122 -17.94 -12.46 12.31
N ASN A 123 -16.93 -12.60 13.17
CA ASN A 123 -15.80 -13.49 12.92
C ASN A 123 -16.17 -14.98 12.88
N VAL A 124 -17.28 -15.40 13.50
CA VAL A 124 -17.72 -16.81 13.52
C VAL A 124 -17.85 -17.35 12.10
N ARG A 125 -18.34 -16.54 11.18
CA ARG A 125 -18.47 -16.88 9.76
C ARG A 125 -17.12 -17.15 9.09
N TYR A 126 -16.06 -16.48 9.53
CA TYR A 126 -14.71 -16.60 8.97
C TYR A 126 -13.87 -17.66 9.68
N VAL A 127 -14.15 -17.91 10.96
CA VAL A 127 -13.47 -18.91 11.79
C VAL A 127 -14.03 -20.31 11.57
N SER A 128 -15.33 -20.48 11.36
CA SER A 128 -15.96 -21.79 11.15
C SER A 128 -15.33 -22.56 9.96
N PRO A 129 -15.10 -21.96 8.78
CA PRO A 129 -14.45 -22.67 7.68
C PRO A 129 -13.01 -23.10 7.97
N ILE A 130 -12.30 -22.39 8.87
CA ILE A 130 -10.95 -22.80 9.30
C ILE A 130 -11.06 -24.14 10.05
N GLN A 131 -12.07 -24.30 10.90
CA GLN A 131 -12.29 -25.53 11.67
C GLN A 131 -12.65 -26.74 10.81
N ASP A 132 -13.20 -26.50 9.61
CA ASP A 132 -13.54 -27.55 8.64
C ASP A 132 -12.33 -27.96 7.77
N MET A 133 -11.23 -27.22 7.82
CA MET A 133 -9.98 -27.60 7.14
C MET A 133 -9.32 -28.79 7.82
N ASP A 134 -8.45 -29.48 7.08
CA ASP A 134 -7.57 -30.51 7.62
C ASP A 134 -6.57 -29.92 8.65
N PRO A 135 -5.98 -30.76 9.53
CA PRO A 135 -5.10 -30.27 10.59
C PRO A 135 -3.87 -29.49 10.10
N ASP A 136 -3.36 -29.81 8.91
CA ASP A 136 -2.21 -29.10 8.34
C ASP A 136 -2.64 -27.71 7.84
N GLY A 137 -3.78 -27.62 7.15
CA GLY A 137 -4.40 -26.34 6.76
C GLY A 137 -4.75 -25.45 7.96
N GLN A 138 -5.33 -26.02 9.02
CA GLN A 138 -5.60 -25.30 10.28
C GLN A 138 -4.33 -24.71 10.89
N ARG A 139 -3.25 -25.51 10.97
CA ARG A 139 -1.96 -25.07 11.49
C ARG A 139 -1.35 -23.96 10.63
N ALA A 140 -1.44 -24.08 9.30
CA ALA A 140 -0.97 -23.05 8.39
C ALA A 140 -1.69 -21.71 8.64
N ILE A 141 -3.03 -21.71 8.70
CA ILE A 141 -3.83 -20.53 9.00
C ILE A 141 -3.50 -19.93 10.38
N MET A 142 -3.31 -20.78 11.40
CA MET A 142 -2.90 -20.34 12.74
C MET A 142 -1.55 -19.59 12.71
N ILE A 143 -0.55 -20.12 12.00
CA ILE A 143 0.76 -19.46 11.83
C ILE A 143 0.60 -18.08 11.17
N LEU A 144 -0.31 -17.94 10.21
CA LEU A 144 -0.57 -16.67 9.53
C LEU A 144 -1.16 -15.61 10.45
N VAL A 145 -2.15 -15.99 11.25
CA VAL A 145 -2.80 -15.10 12.23
C VAL A 145 -1.80 -14.70 13.32
N GLU A 146 -1.04 -15.67 13.86
CA GLU A 146 -0.01 -15.43 14.87
C GLU A 146 1.09 -14.49 14.37
N ALA A 147 1.48 -14.59 13.09
CA ALA A 147 2.50 -13.70 12.52
C ALA A 147 2.08 -12.23 12.57
N VAL A 148 0.82 -11.91 12.22
CA VAL A 148 0.30 -10.54 12.31
C VAL A 148 0.13 -10.12 13.76
N GLN A 149 -0.40 -11.00 14.61
CA GLN A 149 -0.56 -10.72 16.03
C GLN A 149 0.78 -10.40 16.71
N LYS A 150 1.82 -11.14 16.35
CA LYS A 150 3.19 -10.94 16.83
C LYS A 150 3.72 -9.57 16.42
N GLN A 151 3.55 -9.16 15.15
CA GLN A 151 3.93 -7.81 14.69
C GLN A 151 3.20 -6.72 15.49
N LEU A 152 1.94 -6.91 15.82
CA LEU A 152 1.13 -5.93 16.56
C LEU A 152 1.45 -5.89 18.06
N THR A 153 1.79 -7.03 18.66
CA THR A 153 1.97 -7.18 20.12
C THR A 153 3.42 -7.01 20.55
N GLU A 154 4.37 -7.52 19.77
CA GLU A 154 5.77 -7.28 20.04
C GLU A 154 6.03 -5.79 19.86
N GLU A 155 6.45 -5.16 20.95
CA GLU A 155 7.29 -3.99 20.84
C GLU A 155 8.46 -4.45 20.00
N ARG A 156 8.43 -4.17 18.68
CA ARG A 156 9.66 -4.00 17.93
C ARG A 156 10.54 -3.22 18.89
N PRO A 157 11.75 -3.71 19.25
CA PRO A 157 12.68 -2.84 19.95
C PRO A 157 12.72 -1.64 19.04
N THR A 158 12.14 -0.55 19.52
CA THR A 158 12.19 0.67 18.78
C THR A 158 13.70 0.87 18.71
N ALA A 159 14.26 0.88 17.50
CA ALA A 159 15.41 1.72 17.29
C ALA A 159 14.88 3.10 17.70
N GLY A 160 14.97 3.43 18.98
CA GLY A 160 14.00 4.30 19.64
C GLY A 160 14.18 4.35 21.15
N ASP A 161 14.77 3.31 21.76
CA ASP A 161 15.52 3.48 23.02
C ASP A 161 16.95 4.02 22.79
N VAL A 162 17.32 4.29 21.53
CA VAL A 162 18.46 5.15 21.17
C VAL A 162 18.15 6.16 20.04
N ASP A 163 16.99 6.08 19.37
CA ASP A 163 16.78 6.76 18.06
C ASP A 163 15.58 7.72 17.98
N GLY A 164 14.85 7.97 19.08
CA GLY A 164 13.79 9.00 19.08
C GLY A 164 14.31 10.42 18.78
N MET A 165 15.63 10.60 18.86
CA MET A 165 16.33 11.81 18.46
C MET A 165 16.78 11.78 16.99
N ASP A 166 17.08 10.62 16.39
CA ASP A 166 17.67 10.55 15.04
C ASP A 166 16.61 10.59 13.95
N SER A 167 15.47 9.90 14.10
CA SER A 167 14.41 9.98 13.08
C SER A 167 13.80 11.39 12.97
N THR A 168 13.65 12.10 14.11
CA THR A 168 13.26 13.52 14.14
C THR A 168 14.34 14.41 13.52
N ARG A 169 15.62 14.13 13.78
CA ARG A 169 16.74 14.88 13.19
C ARG A 169 16.92 14.61 11.70
N ILE A 170 16.68 13.39 11.22
CA ILE A 170 16.73 13.02 9.80
C ILE A 170 15.58 13.71 9.05
N ASP A 171 14.40 13.78 9.66
CA ASP A 171 13.27 14.52 9.10
C ASP A 171 13.51 16.04 9.15
N GLU A 172 14.11 16.58 10.22
CA GLU A 172 14.53 17.99 10.32
C GLU A 172 15.65 18.34 9.33
N GLU A 173 16.64 17.48 9.15
CA GLU A 173 17.79 17.69 8.25
C GLU A 173 17.34 17.60 6.79
N ARG A 174 16.41 16.69 6.46
CA ARG A 174 15.74 16.67 5.16
C ARG A 174 14.91 17.93 4.94
N LEU A 175 14.15 18.37 5.94
CA LEU A 175 13.35 19.60 5.85
C LEU A 175 14.24 20.83 5.62
N LEU A 176 15.35 20.96 6.36
CA LEU A 176 16.35 22.01 6.18
C LEU A 176 17.00 21.99 4.79
N THR A 177 17.29 20.80 4.27
CA THR A 177 17.85 20.63 2.92
C THR A 177 16.85 21.07 1.85
N LEU A 178 15.58 20.66 1.98
CA LEU A 178 14.49 21.08 1.12
C LEU A 178 14.26 22.60 1.17
N GLU A 179 14.31 23.21 2.35
CA GLU A 179 14.20 24.67 2.50
C GLU A 179 15.37 25.42 1.86
N ALA A 180 16.59 24.89 1.98
CA ALA A 180 17.78 25.46 1.34
C ALA A 180 17.69 25.36 -0.19
N GLU A 181 17.24 24.23 -0.73
CA GLU A 181 16.99 24.06 -2.16
C GLU A 181 15.90 25.02 -2.66
N LEU A 182 14.81 25.19 -1.91
CA LEU A 182 13.73 26.10 -2.26
C LEU A 182 14.22 27.55 -2.31
N LYS A 183 15.01 27.99 -1.31
CA LYS A 183 15.65 29.31 -1.30
C LYS A 183 16.59 29.49 -2.49
N ARG A 184 17.42 28.49 -2.80
CA ARG A 184 18.33 28.53 -3.96
C ARG A 184 17.55 28.69 -5.27
N LEU A 185 16.52 27.86 -5.48
CA LEU A 185 15.66 27.93 -6.66
C LEU A 185 14.93 29.27 -6.77
N LEU A 186 14.52 29.86 -5.64
CA LEU A 186 13.92 31.21 -5.62
C LEU A 186 14.92 32.28 -6.08
N THR A 187 16.16 32.24 -5.59
CA THR A 187 17.20 33.21 -5.99
C THR A 187 17.60 33.06 -7.46
N GLU A 188 17.67 31.82 -7.94
CA GLU A 188 17.95 31.52 -9.35
C GLU A 188 16.82 32.01 -10.24
N LYS A 189 15.56 31.76 -9.84
CA LYS A 189 14.38 32.29 -10.52
C LYS A 189 14.42 33.82 -10.60
N GLN A 190 14.68 34.52 -9.49
CA GLN A 190 14.76 35.98 -9.48
C GLN A 190 15.86 36.52 -10.39
N THR A 191 17.02 35.84 -10.42
CA THR A 191 18.15 36.23 -11.27
C THR A 191 17.79 36.05 -12.74
N LEU A 192 17.18 34.92 -13.10
CA LEU A 192 16.70 34.65 -14.45
C LEU A 192 15.62 35.65 -14.88
N GLU A 193 14.68 36.00 -14.00
CA GLU A 193 13.67 37.02 -14.27
C GLU A 193 14.31 38.39 -14.54
N SER A 194 15.32 38.79 -13.76
CA SER A 194 16.03 40.04 -13.99
C SER A 194 16.82 40.05 -15.30
N GLN A 195 17.50 38.96 -15.64
CA GLN A 195 18.21 38.83 -16.91
C GLN A 195 17.25 38.85 -18.09
N TYR A 196 16.13 38.14 -17.98
CA TYR A 196 15.07 38.15 -18.99
C TYR A 196 14.51 39.56 -19.19
N GLN A 197 14.31 40.32 -18.12
CA GLN A 197 13.83 41.70 -18.21
C GLN A 197 14.87 42.62 -18.87
N SER A 198 16.16 42.54 -18.49
CA SER A 198 17.22 43.33 -19.16
C SER A 198 17.34 42.99 -20.65
N LEU A 199 17.34 41.70 -21.00
CA LEU A 199 17.36 41.28 -22.41
C LEU A 199 16.13 41.77 -23.16
N ARG A 200 14.95 41.77 -22.53
CA ARG A 200 13.72 42.30 -23.12
C ARG A 200 13.82 43.81 -23.36
N ASP A 201 14.37 44.56 -22.41
CA ASP A 201 14.53 46.01 -22.52
C ASP A 201 15.59 46.37 -23.57
N GLU A 202 16.72 45.67 -23.61
CA GLU A 202 17.76 45.82 -24.64
C GLU A 202 17.23 45.52 -26.04
N ASN A 203 16.44 44.45 -26.18
CA ASN A 203 15.83 44.09 -27.46
C ASN A 203 14.80 45.14 -27.88
N THR A 204 14.05 45.70 -26.93
CA THR A 204 13.13 46.82 -27.20
C THR A 204 13.87 48.07 -27.64
N ASP A 205 14.97 48.45 -26.96
CA ASP A 205 15.82 49.59 -27.33
C ASP A 205 16.48 49.39 -28.70
N THR A 206 16.94 48.16 -28.98
CA THR A 206 17.52 47.80 -30.27
C THR A 206 16.49 47.93 -31.39
N VAL A 207 15.28 47.42 -31.19
CA VAL A 207 14.17 47.55 -32.16
C VAL A 207 13.84 49.03 -32.42
N LEU A 208 13.74 49.85 -31.37
CA LEU A 208 13.50 51.29 -31.52
C LEU A 208 14.60 52.00 -32.32
N ARG A 209 15.87 51.66 -32.08
CA ARG A 209 17.00 52.22 -32.86
C ARG A 209 16.99 51.78 -34.32
N TYR A 210 16.54 50.56 -34.63
CA TYR A 210 16.39 50.11 -36.02
C TYR A 210 15.24 50.84 -36.73
N ASP A 211 14.13 51.10 -36.02
CA ASP A 211 12.99 51.85 -36.55
C ASP A 211 13.31 53.34 -36.77
N GLU A 212 14.25 53.94 -36.03
CA GLU A 212 14.68 55.34 -36.23
C GLU A 212 15.64 55.55 -37.42
N VAL A 213 16.29 54.49 -37.90
CA VAL A 213 17.30 54.54 -38.97
C VAL A 213 16.72 54.13 -40.33
N THR A 214 15.49 53.63 -40.37
CA THR A 214 14.77 53.19 -41.59
C THR A 214 13.72 54.21 -42.02
#